data_AF-A0A7V0W9A5-F1
#
_entry.id   AF-A0A7V0W9A5-F1
#
_cell.length_a   1.000
_cell.length_b   1.000
_cell.length_c   1.000
_cell.angle_alpha   90.00
_cell.angle_beta   90.00
_cell.angle_gamma   90.00
#
_symmetry.space_group_name_H-M   'P 1'
#
loop_
_entity.id
_entity.type
_entity.pdbx_description
1 polymer ?
#
loop_
_entity_poly.entity_id
_entity_poly.type
_entity_poly.pdbx_seq_one_letter_code
_entity_poly.pdbx_strand_id
1 'polypeptide(L)' 'MRLSYQEKIRIFRRDPFRCQYCGLDGTKDFDTWHYANLNVDHIDPRAGNDDSNLVTACCTCNLIKGAHPCKTFENVKE' A
#
# COMPACT_ATOMS: atom_id res chain seq x y z
N MET A 1 -11.52 8.99 -4.26
CA MET A 1 -12.72 8.13 -4.13
C MET A 1 -12.45 7.06 -3.07
N ARG A 2 -13.41 6.69 -2.22
CA ARG A 2 -13.19 5.73 -1.12
C ARG A 2 -13.42 4.30 -1.61
N LEU A 3 -12.40 3.44 -1.48
CA LEU A 3 -12.53 2.00 -1.77
C LEU A 3 -13.47 1.34 -0.75
N SER A 4 -14.29 0.41 -1.24
CA SER A 4 -15.11 -0.47 -0.40
C SER A 4 -14.22 -1.41 0.43
N TYR A 5 -14.80 -1.96 1.50
CA TYR A 5 -14.09 -2.94 2.33
C TYR A 5 -13.65 -4.18 1.52
N GLN A 6 -14.52 -4.66 0.62
CA GLN A 6 -14.24 -5.84 -0.20
C GLN A 6 -13.07 -5.60 -1.17
N GLU A 7 -13.01 -4.42 -1.79
CA GLU A 7 -11.88 -4.04 -2.65
C GLU A 7 -10.59 -3.98 -1.85
N LYS A 8 -10.60 -3.39 -0.65
CA LYS A 8 -9.40 -3.33 0.20
C LYS A 8 -8.89 -4.73 0.57
N ILE A 9 -9.78 -5.61 1.01
CA ILE A 9 -9.42 -7.00 1.36
C ILE A 9 -8.90 -7.75 0.14
N ARG A 10 -9.45 -7.51 -1.05
CA ARG A 10 -8.93 -8.09 -2.31
C ARG A 10 -7.47 -7.70 -2.55
N ILE A 11 -7.16 -6.41 -2.45
CA ILE A 11 -5.79 -5.91 -2.63
C ILE A 11 -4.83 -6.47 -1.57
N PHE A 12 -5.25 -6.46 -0.29
CA PHE A 12 -4.41 -7.03 0.77
C PHE A 12 -4.10 -8.51 0.57
N ARG A 13 -5.07 -9.30 0.10
CA ARG A 13 -4.85 -10.73 -0.19
C ARG A 13 -3.97 -10.97 -1.41
N ARG A 14 -4.05 -10.10 -2.43
CA ARG A 14 -3.19 -10.14 -3.61
C ARG A 14 -1.73 -9.87 -3.24
N ASP A 15 -1.51 -8.96 -2.29
CA ASP A 15 -0.20 -8.46 -1.87
C ASP A 15 0.35 -9.16 -0.60
N PRO A 16 0.01 -10.44 -0.40
CA PRO A 16 0.04 -11.16 0.90
C PRO A 16 0.19 -10.32 2.19
N PHE A 17 -0.65 -9.29 2.38
CA PHE A 17 -0.58 -8.38 3.54
C PHE A 17 0.85 -7.82 3.76
N ARG A 18 1.57 -7.58 2.67
CA ARG A 18 2.93 -7.09 2.65
C ARG A 18 2.97 -5.72 2.00
N CYS A 19 3.66 -4.79 2.64
CA CYS A 19 3.93 -3.48 2.06
C CYS A 19 4.73 -3.67 0.76
N GLN A 20 4.17 -3.22 -0.35
CA GLN A 20 4.79 -3.37 -1.67
C GLN A 20 5.99 -2.43 -1.86
N TYR A 21 6.11 -1.40 -1.01
CA TYR A 21 7.22 -0.45 -1.03
C TYR A 21 8.44 -0.97 -0.27
N CYS A 22 8.32 -1.17 1.04
CA CYS A 22 9.44 -1.59 1.90
C CYS A 22 9.54 -3.11 2.13
N GLY A 23 8.55 -3.89 1.70
CA GLY A 23 8.52 -5.35 1.91
C GLY A 23 8.11 -5.79 3.31
N LEU A 24 7.69 -4.87 4.20
CA LEU A 24 7.25 -5.17 5.55
C LEU A 24 6.05 -6.14 5.54
N ASP A 25 6.19 -7.28 6.21
CA ASP A 25 5.17 -8.32 6.30
C ASP A 25 4.28 -8.08 7.53
N GLY A 26 3.07 -7.58 7.31
CA GLY A 26 2.13 -7.28 8.40
C GLY A 26 1.51 -8.51 9.07
N THR A 27 1.83 -9.73 8.63
CA THR A 27 1.32 -10.98 9.22
C THR A 27 2.26 -11.63 10.23
N LYS A 28 3.48 -11.10 10.34
CA LYS A 28 4.57 -11.75 11.09
C LYS A 28 4.27 -11.89 12.59
N ASP A 29 3.83 -10.82 13.22
CA ASP A 29 3.51 -10.74 14.66
C ASP A 29 2.62 -9.53 14.94
N PHE A 30 2.06 -9.46 16.16
CA PHE A 30 1.13 -8.41 16.56
C PHE A 30 1.77 -7.01 16.49
N ASP A 31 3.02 -6.87 16.94
CA ASP A 31 3.71 -5.59 16.94
C ASP A 31 3.94 -5.12 15.50
N THR A 32 4.42 -6.00 14.62
CA THR A 32 4.61 -5.71 13.20
C THR A 32 3.29 -5.36 12.53
N TRP A 33 2.21 -6.08 12.83
CA TRP A 33 0.88 -5.75 12.34
C TRP A 33 0.44 -4.34 12.79
N HIS A 34 0.64 -4.03 14.07
CA HIS A 34 0.29 -2.75 14.68
C HIS A 34 1.09 -1.58 14.09
N TYR A 35 2.41 -1.74 13.95
CA TYR A 35 3.30 -0.73 13.36
C TYR A 35 3.09 -0.59 11.86
N ALA A 36 2.88 -1.69 11.13
CA ALA A 36 2.65 -1.66 9.69
C ALA A 36 1.39 -0.86 9.37
N ASN A 37 0.31 -1.07 10.12
CA ASN A 37 -0.99 -0.43 9.96
C ASN A 37 -1.35 -0.26 8.47
N LEU A 38 -1.47 -1.41 7.80
CA LEU A 38 -1.54 -1.49 6.34
C LEU A 38 -2.75 -0.76 5.77
N ASN A 39 -2.51 -0.03 4.69
CA ASN A 39 -3.51 0.69 3.93
C ASN A 39 -3.38 0.35 2.44
N VAL A 40 -4.43 0.65 1.67
CA VAL A 40 -4.34 0.62 0.21
C VAL A 40 -3.96 2.02 -0.25
N ASP A 41 -2.88 2.11 -1.03
CA ASP A 41 -2.36 3.33 -1.63
C ASP A 41 -2.50 3.28 -3.16
N HIS A 42 -2.67 4.46 -3.75
CA HIS A 42 -2.69 4.68 -5.20
C HIS A 42 -1.29 5.01 -5.68
N ILE A 43 -0.67 4.22 -6.54
CA ILE A 43 0.67 4.49 -7.07
C ILE A 43 0.71 5.89 -7.68
N ASP A 44 -0.18 6.17 -8.62
CA ASP A 44 -0.50 7.51 -9.11
C ASP A 44 -1.85 7.97 -8.53
N PRO A 45 -1.88 8.95 -7.61
CA PRO A 45 -3.11 9.51 -7.05
C PRO A 45 -4.02 10.18 -8.08
N ARG A 46 -3.50 10.49 -9.27
CA ARG A 46 -4.24 11.10 -10.38
C ARG A 46 -4.82 10.04 -11.34
N ALA A 47 -4.30 8.81 -11.29
CA ALA A 47 -4.86 7.68 -12.01
C ALA A 47 -6.07 7.10 -11.25
N GLY A 48 -6.95 6.40 -11.97
CA GLY A 48 -8.16 5.81 -11.41
C GLY A 48 -7.90 4.66 -10.43
N ASN A 49 -8.95 3.92 -10.09
CA ASN A 49 -8.89 2.78 -9.17
C ASN A 49 -8.56 1.45 -9.88
N ASP A 50 -7.80 1.49 -10.98
CA ASP A 50 -7.38 0.28 -11.67
C ASP A 50 -6.55 -0.60 -10.72
N ASP A 51 -6.70 -1.92 -10.81
CA ASP A 51 -6.06 -2.83 -9.87
C ASP A 51 -4.52 -2.69 -9.91
N SER A 52 -3.96 -2.35 -11.08
CA SER A 52 -2.53 -2.05 -11.27
C SER A 52 -2.06 -0.77 -10.58
N ASN A 53 -2.96 0.16 -10.27
CA ASN A 53 -2.67 1.41 -9.56
C ASN A 53 -2.84 1.28 -8.05
N LEU A 54 -3.43 0.20 -7.56
CA LEU A 54 -3.69 0.00 -6.14
C LEU A 54 -2.68 -0.97 -5.56
N VAL A 55 -2.05 -0.62 -4.44
CA VAL A 55 -1.08 -1.48 -3.74
C VAL A 55 -1.26 -1.42 -2.23
N THR A 56 -0.83 -2.47 -1.55
CA THR A 56 -0.73 -2.52 -0.10
C THR A 56 0.50 -1.76 0.36
N ALA A 57 0.32 -0.78 1.24
CA ALA A 57 1.38 0.06 1.79
C ALA A 57 1.27 0.13 3.32
N CYS A 58 2.40 0.11 4.03
CA CYS A 58 2.39 0.45 5.45
C CYS A 58 2.12 1.95 5.64
N CYS A 59 1.63 2.31 6.82
CA CYS A 59 1.32 3.70 7.17
C CYS A 59 2.51 4.64 6.91
N THR A 60 3.72 4.22 7.27
CA THR A 60 4.95 5.01 7.08
C THR A 60 5.25 5.28 5.60
N CYS A 61 5.28 4.24 4.75
CA CYS A 61 5.55 4.42 3.32
C CYS A 61 4.45 5.24 2.65
N ASN A 62 3.19 5.00 3.02
CA ASN A 62 2.06 5.77 2.50
C ASN A 62 2.18 7.26 2.84
N LEU A 63 2.60 7.59 4.07
CA LEU A 63 2.83 8.97 4.50
C LEU A 63 4.00 9.63 3.74
N ILE A 64 5.13 8.94 3.63
CA ILE A 64 6.32 9.44 2.92
C ILE A 64 6.00 9.72 1.45
N LYS A 65 5.29 8.81 0.79
CA LYS A 65 4.84 9.01 -0.60
C LYS A 65 3.88 10.19 -0.75
N GLY A 66 3.05 10.45 0.26
CA GLY A 66 2.23 11.67 0.30
C GLY A 66 3.07 12.96 0.22
N ALA A 67 4.26 12.95 0.80
CA ALA A 67 5.23 14.05 0.71
C ALA A 67 6.07 14.01 -0.58
N HIS A 68 6.33 12.81 -1.13
CA HIS A 68 7.12 12.58 -2.34
C HIS A 68 6.34 11.71 -3.34
N PRO A 69 5.49 12.31 -4.20
CA PRO A 69 4.64 11.56 -5.11
C PRO A 69 5.47 10.85 -6.19
N CYS A 70 5.54 9.51 -6.11
CA CYS A 70 6.14 8.70 -7.16
C CYS A 70 5.12 8.45 -8.29
N LYS A 71 5.57 8.49 -9.55
CA LYS A 71 4.72 8.23 -10.72
C LYS A 71 4.65 6.76 -11.12
N THR A 72 5.65 5.98 -10.71
CA THR A 72 5.79 4.56 -11.06
C THR A 72 6.26 3.78 -9.83
N PHE A 73 5.91 2.49 -9.79
CA PHE A 73 6.27 1.59 -8.70
C PHE A 73 7.79 1.37 -8.58
N GLU A 74 8.51 1.45 -9.70
CA GLU A 74 9.97 1.30 -9.74
C GLU A 74 10.70 2.40 -8.95
N ASN A 75 10.14 3.61 -8.94
CA ASN A 75 10.73 4.76 -8.25
C ASN A 75 10.48 4.77 -6.74
N VAL A 76 9.86 3.72 -6.18
CA VAL A 76 9.54 3.66 -4.73
C VAL A 76 10.55 2.81 -3.94
N LYS A 77 11.48 2.13 -4.62
CA LYS A 77 12.51 1.30 -4.00
C LYS A 77 13.90 1.95 -3.94
N GLU A 78 14.07 3.13 -4.52
CA GLU A 78 15.27 3.98 -4.42
C GLU A 78 15.15 4.94 -3.23
#